data_AF-A0A1G3QKK1-F1
#
_entry.id   AF-A0A1G3QKK1-F1
#
_cell.length_a   1.000
_cell.length_b   1.000
_cell.length_c   1.000
_cell.angle_alpha   90.00
_cell.angle_beta   90.00
_cell.angle_gamma   90.00
#
_symmetry.space_group_name_H-M   'P 1'
#
loop_
_entity.id
_entity.type
_entity.pdbx_description
1 polymer ?
#
loop_
_entity_poly.entity_id
_entity_poly.type
_entity_poly.pdbx_seq_one_letter_code
_entity_poly.pdbx_strand_id
1 'polypeptide(L)'
;MDISQHYKTLNLNSNATDEEITACYKKLAFKYHPDRNPGRVEWATEAMTRLNLAYTAIMSHRFTDASRSPEPDIDEPVETREEQRPAMNKKIVDPEILAKKFIKLRESAKDALYRYFQYSLYSIPIREKPSNTAIFNKTAYSLRKSYHAIRQMLLYTDDPELVEHFTVFTDMLFTFYRASECLNVIDSYSEQYEVEAFRLYREGDEYLHQSHKEIFYDRHNRGYFKSSMAYSLILQAEKIFQAVIKIFPDSSWSVETQIKLEYTESLKRYVELFFTDDSGK
;
A
#
# COMPACT_ATOMS: atom_id res chain seq x y z
N MET A 1 12.17 -13.17 -7.40
CA MET A 1 12.97 -12.74 -6.24
C MET A 1 12.81 -13.77 -5.13
N ASP A 2 13.91 -14.14 -4.47
CA ASP A 2 13.87 -15.07 -3.34
C ASP A 2 13.52 -14.31 -2.07
N ILE A 3 12.30 -14.50 -1.56
CA ILE A 3 11.82 -13.84 -0.34
C ILE A 3 12.72 -14.16 0.86
N SER A 4 13.30 -15.35 0.92
CA SER A 4 14.17 -15.77 2.01
C SER A 4 15.45 -14.93 2.09
N GLN A 5 15.95 -14.43 0.95
CA GLN A 5 17.11 -13.56 0.90
C GLN A 5 16.82 -12.17 1.49
N HIS A 6 15.58 -11.67 1.35
CA HIS A 6 15.18 -10.41 1.99
C HIS A 6 15.12 -10.55 3.52
N TYR A 7 14.60 -11.67 4.03
CA TYR A 7 14.64 -11.95 5.48
C TYR A 7 16.08 -12.00 6.02
N LYS A 8 16.99 -12.67 5.30
CA LYS A 8 18.42 -12.69 5.63
C LYS A 8 19.04 -11.29 5.65
N THR A 9 18.65 -10.42 4.72
CA THR A 9 19.13 -9.02 4.67
C THR A 9 18.75 -8.25 5.94
N LEU A 10 17.59 -8.54 6.53
CA LEU A 10 17.15 -8.00 7.82
C LEU A 10 17.64 -8.81 9.03
N ASN A 11 18.47 -9.84 8.85
CA ASN A 11 18.89 -10.77 9.91
C ASN A 11 17.71 -11.45 10.63
N LEU A 12 16.67 -11.82 9.88
CA LEU A 12 15.46 -12.45 10.41
C LEU A 12 15.23 -13.84 9.80
N ASN A 13 14.45 -14.65 10.51
CA ASN A 13 13.88 -15.89 10.01
C ASN A 13 12.57 -15.58 9.25
N SER A 14 12.19 -16.42 8.28
CA SER A 14 10.92 -16.32 7.54
C SER A 14 9.66 -16.33 8.44
N ASN A 15 9.79 -16.87 9.65
CA ASN A 15 8.72 -16.93 10.65
C ASN A 15 8.56 -15.64 11.48
N ALA A 16 9.40 -14.61 11.27
CA ALA A 16 9.33 -13.36 12.03
C ALA A 16 7.95 -12.69 11.92
N THR A 17 7.48 -12.05 13.00
CA THR A 17 6.23 -11.27 12.98
C THR A 17 6.40 -9.94 12.23
N ASP A 18 5.30 -9.29 11.86
CA ASP A 18 5.33 -7.97 11.19
C ASP A 18 6.01 -6.93 12.09
N GLU A 19 5.78 -7.02 13.41
CA GLU A 19 6.40 -6.17 14.42
C GLU A 19 7.91 -6.42 14.52
N GLU A 20 8.36 -7.67 14.50
CA GLU A 20 9.79 -8.01 14.51
C GLU A 20 10.51 -7.51 13.25
N ILE A 21 9.86 -7.65 12.09
CA ILE A 21 10.36 -7.12 10.81
C ILE A 21 10.53 -5.60 10.89
N THR A 22 9.47 -4.91 11.33
CA THR A 22 9.45 -3.44 11.47
C THR A 22 10.50 -2.96 12.47
N ALA A 23 10.60 -3.60 13.63
CA ALA A 23 11.57 -3.23 14.67
C ALA A 23 13.01 -3.45 14.21
N CYS A 24 13.29 -4.58 13.54
CA CYS A 24 14.62 -4.87 13.03
C CYS A 24 15.02 -3.90 11.91
N TYR A 25 14.10 -3.62 10.97
CA TYR A 25 14.32 -2.62 9.92
C TYR A 25 14.69 -1.26 10.52
N LYS A 26 13.91 -0.73 11.47
CA LYS A 26 14.20 0.58 12.10
C LYS A 26 15.56 0.60 12.79
N LYS A 27 15.91 -0.48 13.49
CA LYS A 27 17.22 -0.63 14.15
C LYS A 27 18.37 -0.61 13.14
N LEU A 28 18.21 -1.30 12.01
CA LEU A 28 19.22 -1.34 10.95
C LEU A 28 19.28 0.00 10.21
N ALA A 29 18.14 0.61 9.90
CA ALA A 29 18.08 1.93 9.27
C ALA A 29 18.83 2.99 10.10
N PHE A 30 18.62 2.99 11.41
CA PHE A 30 19.39 3.85 12.33
C PHE A 30 20.89 3.52 12.36
N LYS A 31 21.29 2.26 12.18
CA LYS A 31 22.71 1.87 12.15
C LYS A 31 23.40 2.32 10.85
N TYR A 32 22.70 2.20 9.73
CA TYR A 32 23.23 2.44 8.39
C TYR A 32 22.88 3.81 7.83
N HIS A 33 22.29 4.71 8.62
CA HIS A 33 22.00 6.07 8.17
C HIS A 33 23.29 6.80 7.72
N PRO A 34 23.30 7.49 6.55
CA PRO A 34 24.47 8.19 6.03
C PRO A 34 25.13 9.18 7.02
N ASP A 35 24.34 10.00 7.70
CA ASP A 35 24.84 10.98 8.70
C ASP A 35 25.57 10.36 9.90
N ARG A 36 25.25 9.11 10.24
CA ARG A 36 25.92 8.38 11.31
C ARG A 36 27.18 7.67 10.81
N ASN A 37 27.43 7.74 9.50
CA ASN A 37 28.50 7.10 8.79
C ASN A 37 29.21 8.08 7.82
N PRO A 38 29.62 9.28 8.27
CA PRO A 38 30.08 10.36 7.38
C PRO A 38 31.36 10.01 6.58
N GLY A 39 32.17 9.06 7.06
CA GLY A 39 33.35 8.58 6.33
C GLY A 39 33.06 7.48 5.30
N ARG A 40 31.81 7.05 5.13
CA ARG A 40 31.41 5.94 4.25
C ARG A 40 29.96 6.10 3.75
N VAL A 41 29.62 7.31 3.33
CA VAL A 41 28.27 7.71 2.90
C VAL A 41 27.71 6.80 1.81
N GLU A 42 28.46 6.55 0.73
CA GLU A 42 28.00 5.67 -0.36
C GLU A 42 27.63 4.27 0.11
N TRP A 43 28.48 3.65 0.94
CA TRP A 43 28.21 2.34 1.54
C TRP A 43 26.96 2.35 2.43
N ALA A 44 26.74 3.43 3.17
CA ALA A 44 25.60 3.62 4.05
C ALA A 44 24.30 3.78 3.24
N THR A 45 24.32 4.60 2.18
CA THR A 45 23.22 4.79 1.22
C THR A 45 22.86 3.50 0.51
N GLU A 46 23.84 2.73 0.04
CA GLU A 46 23.61 1.44 -0.61
C GLU A 46 23.02 0.42 0.39
N ALA A 47 23.51 0.40 1.64
CA ALA A 47 22.96 -0.44 2.69
C ALA A 47 21.50 -0.06 3.01
N MET A 48 21.20 1.24 3.16
CA MET A 48 19.84 1.75 3.35
C MET A 48 18.91 1.32 2.21
N THR A 49 19.34 1.52 0.96
CA THR A 49 18.58 1.11 -0.23
C THR A 49 18.27 -0.39 -0.20
N ARG A 50 19.25 -1.23 0.13
CA ARG A 50 19.06 -2.68 0.29
C ARG A 50 18.08 -3.04 1.41
N LEU A 51 18.10 -2.31 2.53
CA LEU A 51 17.15 -2.51 3.63
C LEU A 51 15.73 -2.12 3.22
N ASN A 52 15.57 -0.98 2.54
CA ASN A 52 14.27 -0.51 2.05
C ASN A 52 13.66 -1.54 1.09
N LEU A 53 14.44 -2.02 0.12
CA LEU A 53 14.03 -3.07 -0.81
C LEU A 53 13.64 -4.36 -0.10
N ALA A 54 14.43 -4.81 0.89
CA ALA A 54 14.14 -6.03 1.63
C ALA A 54 12.87 -5.91 2.47
N TYR A 55 12.70 -4.81 3.21
CA TYR A 55 11.52 -4.54 4.01
C TYR A 55 10.26 -4.53 3.14
N THR A 56 10.24 -3.71 2.07
CA THR A 56 9.10 -3.60 1.18
C THR A 56 8.78 -4.93 0.50
N ALA A 57 9.78 -5.69 0.06
CA ALA A 57 9.55 -7.00 -0.56
C ALA A 57 8.87 -7.99 0.41
N ILE A 58 9.32 -8.02 1.68
CA ILE A 58 8.72 -8.86 2.72
C ILE A 58 7.27 -8.46 2.99
N MET A 59 7.02 -7.18 3.24
CA MET A 59 5.68 -6.70 3.58
C MET A 59 4.70 -6.89 2.41
N SER A 60 5.15 -6.62 1.18
CA SER A 60 4.37 -6.85 -0.04
C SER A 60 4.02 -8.34 -0.21
N HIS A 61 5.00 -9.23 -0.04
CA HIS A 61 4.78 -10.67 -0.11
C HIS A 61 3.75 -11.13 0.91
N ARG A 62 3.88 -10.72 2.18
CA ARG A 62 2.97 -11.11 3.28
C ARG A 62 1.54 -10.62 3.06
N PHE A 63 1.36 -9.49 2.38
CA PHE A 63 0.04 -9.00 2.00
C PHE A 63 -0.59 -9.87 0.91
N THR A 64 0.19 -10.22 -0.13
CA THR A 64 -0.27 -11.03 -1.27
C THR A 64 -0.32 -12.53 -1.01
N ASP A 65 0.26 -13.00 0.10
CA ASP A 65 0.26 -14.40 0.48
C ASP A 65 -1.12 -14.82 1.01
N ALA A 66 -1.89 -15.48 0.14
CA ALA A 66 -3.23 -15.96 0.44
C ALA A 66 -3.24 -17.01 1.58
N SER A 67 -2.14 -17.76 1.78
CA SER A 67 -2.03 -18.75 2.87
C SER A 67 -2.01 -18.10 4.26
N ARG A 68 -1.72 -16.79 4.32
CA ARG A 68 -1.74 -15.99 5.55
C ARG A 68 -3.02 -15.19 5.72
N SER A 69 -3.98 -15.32 4.82
CA SER A 69 -5.31 -14.74 5.00
C SER A 69 -6.11 -15.65 5.92
N PRO A 70 -6.54 -15.19 7.11
CA PRO A 70 -7.35 -16.01 7.99
C PRO A 70 -8.69 -16.31 7.32
N GLU A 71 -9.12 -17.56 7.43
CA GLU A 71 -10.51 -17.94 7.21
C GLU A 71 -11.42 -16.98 7.99
N PRO A 72 -12.56 -16.59 7.41
CA PRO A 72 -13.49 -15.73 8.10
C PRO A 72 -14.02 -16.47 9.33
N ASP A 73 -14.10 -15.76 10.45
CA ASP A 73 -14.88 -16.15 11.64
C ASP A 73 -16.36 -16.17 11.21
N ILE A 74 -16.80 -17.29 10.64
CA ILE A 74 -18.19 -17.57 10.28
C ILE A 74 -18.45 -19.01 10.73
N ASP A 75 -19.43 -19.11 11.60
CA ASP A 75 -20.15 -20.29 12.08
C ASP A 75 -20.90 -21.01 10.92
N GLU A 76 -20.24 -21.23 9.77
CA GLU A 76 -20.74 -22.01 8.65
C GLU A 76 -19.95 -23.32 8.57
N PRO A 77 -20.62 -24.48 8.45
CA PRO A 77 -19.96 -25.77 8.51
C PRO A 77 -18.99 -25.92 7.33
N VAL A 78 -17.70 -26.02 7.66
CA VAL A 78 -16.64 -26.35 6.70
C VAL A 78 -16.77 -27.83 6.34
N GLU A 79 -17.36 -28.12 5.17
CA GLU A 79 -17.19 -29.43 4.54
C GLU A 79 -15.74 -29.55 4.04
N THR A 80 -14.95 -30.35 4.75
CA THR A 80 -13.63 -30.79 4.29
C THR A 80 -13.78 -31.70 3.08
N ARG A 81 -13.36 -31.21 1.91
CA ARG A 81 -12.98 -32.07 0.78
C ARG A 81 -11.66 -31.60 0.19
N GLU A 82 -10.58 -32.25 0.62
CA GLU A 82 -9.40 -32.41 -0.21
C GLU A 82 -9.69 -33.49 -1.26
N GLU A 83 -9.55 -33.15 -2.54
CA GLU A 83 -8.67 -33.85 -3.49
C GLU A 83 -9.07 -33.62 -4.97
N GLN A 84 -8.02 -33.51 -5.80
CA GLN A 84 -7.97 -33.59 -7.26
C GLN A 84 -8.54 -32.38 -8.02
N ARG A 85 -7.64 -31.62 -8.69
CA ARG A 85 -8.01 -30.59 -9.68
C ARG A 85 -8.06 -31.22 -11.07
N PRO A 86 -9.24 -31.47 -11.66
CA PRO A 86 -9.36 -31.58 -13.11
C PRO A 86 -9.30 -30.17 -13.72
N ALA A 87 -8.99 -30.09 -15.02
CA ALA A 87 -9.03 -28.84 -15.78
C ALA A 87 -10.42 -28.18 -15.60
N MET A 88 -10.45 -27.08 -14.83
CA MET A 88 -11.70 -26.47 -14.39
C MET A 88 -12.29 -25.70 -15.56
N ASN A 89 -13.37 -26.21 -16.15
CA ASN A 89 -14.33 -25.38 -16.88
C ASN A 89 -14.61 -24.17 -15.99
N LYS A 90 -14.22 -22.97 -16.41
CA LYS A 90 -14.40 -21.73 -15.64
C LYS A 90 -15.89 -21.62 -15.35
N LYS A 91 -16.31 -21.88 -14.11
CA LYS A 91 -17.71 -21.79 -13.70
C LYS A 91 -18.04 -20.30 -13.64
N ILE A 92 -18.44 -19.73 -14.77
CA ILE A 92 -18.83 -18.33 -14.86
C ILE A 92 -20.05 -18.13 -13.96
N VAL A 93 -19.95 -17.17 -13.05
CA VAL A 93 -21.02 -16.78 -12.13
C VAL A 93 -21.75 -15.58 -12.73
N ASP A 94 -23.04 -15.46 -12.44
CA ASP A 94 -23.87 -14.32 -12.84
C ASP A 94 -23.19 -12.98 -12.48
N PRO A 95 -22.96 -12.07 -13.47
CA PRO A 95 -22.38 -10.75 -13.26
C PRO A 95 -23.07 -9.94 -12.15
N GLU A 96 -24.39 -10.03 -11.99
CA GLU A 96 -25.13 -9.27 -10.98
C GLU A 96 -24.78 -9.72 -9.56
N ILE A 97 -24.58 -11.03 -9.36
CA ILE A 97 -24.15 -11.60 -8.08
C ILE A 97 -22.74 -11.13 -7.73
N LEU A 98 -21.83 -11.14 -8.72
CA LEU A 98 -20.46 -10.68 -8.54
C LEU A 98 -20.40 -9.17 -8.25
N ALA A 99 -21.19 -8.37 -8.95
CA ALA A 99 -21.30 -6.93 -8.71
C ALA A 99 -21.80 -6.62 -7.28
N LYS A 100 -22.88 -7.29 -6.83
CA LYS A 100 -23.38 -7.16 -5.45
C LYS A 100 -22.33 -7.52 -4.41
N LYS A 101 -21.60 -8.62 -4.63
CA LYS A 101 -20.51 -9.06 -3.74
C LYS A 101 -19.36 -8.05 -3.73
N PHE A 102 -18.98 -7.53 -4.89
CA PHE A 102 -17.95 -6.50 -5.03
C PHE A 102 -18.31 -5.23 -4.28
N ILE A 103 -19.54 -4.72 -4.41
CA ILE A 103 -20.01 -3.52 -3.69
C ILE A 103 -19.82 -3.70 -2.18
N LYS A 104 -20.23 -4.84 -1.61
CA LYS A 104 -20.06 -5.12 -0.17
C LYS A 104 -18.59 -5.14 0.26
N LEU A 105 -17.72 -5.77 -0.53
CA LEU A 105 -16.28 -5.84 -0.24
C LEU A 105 -15.60 -4.48 -0.37
N ARG A 106 -16.02 -3.69 -1.38
CA ARG A 106 -15.56 -2.32 -1.61
C ARG A 106 -15.95 -1.39 -0.47
N GLU A 107 -17.19 -1.43 0.01
CA GLU A 107 -17.61 -0.63 1.18
C GLU A 107 -16.83 -1.05 2.45
N SER A 108 -16.64 -2.35 2.68
CA SER A 108 -15.84 -2.83 3.81
C SER A 108 -14.38 -2.31 3.78
N ALA A 109 -13.78 -2.25 2.58
CA ALA A 109 -12.44 -1.69 2.41
C ALA A 109 -12.43 -0.17 2.56
N LYS A 110 -13.44 0.54 2.03
CA LYS A 110 -13.60 1.99 2.22
C LYS A 110 -13.74 2.36 3.70
N ASP A 111 -14.46 1.58 4.49
CA ASP A 111 -14.55 1.76 5.94
C ASP A 111 -13.19 1.61 6.64
N ALA A 112 -12.34 0.71 6.16
CA ALA A 112 -10.99 0.56 6.67
C ALA A 112 -10.11 1.78 6.30
N LEU A 113 -10.18 2.23 5.04
CA LEU A 113 -9.50 3.45 4.58
C LEU A 113 -9.98 4.69 5.33
N TYR A 114 -11.27 4.83 5.58
CA TYR A 114 -11.82 5.92 6.38
C TYR A 114 -11.22 5.95 7.79
N ARG A 115 -11.17 4.79 8.47
CA ARG A 115 -10.56 4.68 9.81
C ARG A 115 -9.08 5.03 9.81
N TYR A 116 -8.33 4.67 8.76
CA TYR A 116 -6.93 5.05 8.63
C TYR A 116 -6.72 6.57 8.77
N PHE A 117 -7.54 7.36 8.09
CA PHE A 117 -7.48 8.82 8.16
C PHE A 117 -8.07 9.37 9.45
N GLN A 118 -9.19 8.81 9.91
CA GLN A 118 -9.87 9.21 11.15
C GLN A 118 -8.92 9.18 12.35
N TYR A 119 -8.10 8.14 12.45
CA TYR A 119 -7.13 7.97 13.53
C TYR A 119 -5.74 8.54 13.20
N SER A 120 -5.60 9.24 12.07
CA SER A 120 -4.34 9.84 11.62
C SER A 120 -3.18 8.84 11.55
N LEU A 121 -3.46 7.60 11.11
CA LEU A 121 -2.48 6.50 11.09
C LEU A 121 -1.37 6.68 10.06
N TYR A 122 -1.46 7.68 9.19
CA TYR A 122 -0.37 8.13 8.32
C TYR A 122 0.78 8.77 9.11
N SER A 123 0.52 9.28 10.31
CA SER A 123 1.54 9.80 11.20
C SER A 123 2.14 8.67 12.02
N ILE A 124 3.41 8.32 11.73
CA ILE A 124 4.12 7.23 12.41
C ILE A 124 4.09 7.37 13.95
N PRO A 125 4.37 8.55 14.55
CA PRO A 125 4.30 8.71 16.00
C PRO A 125 2.89 8.50 16.58
N ILE A 126 1.84 8.80 15.80
CA ILE A 126 0.45 8.54 16.21
C ILE A 126 0.13 7.05 16.07
N ARG A 127 0.54 6.43 14.96
CA ARG A 127 0.29 5.03 14.65
C ARG A 127 0.92 4.08 15.69
N GLU A 128 2.10 4.41 16.20
CA GLU A 128 2.84 3.55 17.14
C GLU A 128 2.31 3.57 18.58
N LYS A 129 1.33 4.42 18.89
CA LYS A 129 0.65 4.37 20.18
C LYS A 129 -0.08 3.03 20.31
N PRO A 130 -0.07 2.35 21.49
CA PRO A 130 -0.60 0.99 21.63
C PRO A 130 -2.02 0.78 21.08
N SER A 131 -2.93 1.74 21.32
CA SER A 131 -4.31 1.68 20.80
C SER A 131 -4.38 1.78 19.27
N ASN A 132 -3.50 2.59 18.67
CA ASN A 132 -3.52 2.88 17.23
C ASN A 132 -2.82 1.80 16.41
N THR A 133 -1.81 1.12 16.98
CA THR A 133 -1.19 -0.05 16.34
C THR A 133 -2.23 -1.14 16.08
N ALA A 134 -3.10 -1.42 17.06
CA ALA A 134 -4.19 -2.38 16.88
C ALA A 134 -5.18 -1.96 15.79
N ILE A 135 -5.48 -0.66 15.69
CA ILE A 135 -6.38 -0.10 14.66
C ILE A 135 -5.72 -0.21 13.27
N PHE A 136 -4.42 0.05 13.15
CA PHE A 136 -3.68 -0.11 11.91
C PHE A 136 -3.64 -1.56 11.46
N ASN A 137 -3.31 -2.50 12.35
CA ASN A 137 -3.30 -3.93 12.04
C ASN A 137 -4.69 -4.42 11.60
N LYS A 138 -5.77 -3.97 12.25
CA LYS A 138 -7.14 -4.25 11.82
C LYS A 138 -7.47 -3.64 10.45
N THR A 139 -6.96 -2.44 10.17
CA THR A 139 -7.11 -1.78 8.87
C THR A 139 -6.43 -2.60 7.78
N ALA A 140 -5.14 -2.92 7.94
CA ALA A 140 -4.37 -3.73 6.99
C ALA A 140 -5.02 -5.11 6.77
N TYR A 141 -5.50 -5.74 7.84
CA TYR A 141 -6.26 -6.99 7.76
C TYR A 141 -7.51 -6.87 6.89
N SER A 142 -8.34 -5.85 7.11
CA SER A 142 -9.57 -5.63 6.34
C SER A 142 -9.28 -5.36 4.86
N LEU A 143 -8.26 -4.54 4.56
CA LEU A 143 -7.83 -4.28 3.18
C LEU A 143 -7.37 -5.57 2.49
N ARG A 144 -6.56 -6.38 3.17
CA ARG A 144 -6.05 -7.66 2.67
C ARG A 144 -7.18 -8.67 2.41
N LYS A 145 -8.15 -8.76 3.33
CA LYS A 145 -9.34 -9.62 3.18
C LYS A 145 -10.15 -9.23 1.95
N SER A 146 -10.45 -7.94 1.78
CA SER A 146 -11.15 -7.46 0.58
C SER A 146 -10.34 -7.68 -0.69
N TYR A 147 -9.04 -7.41 -0.65
CA TYR A 147 -8.13 -7.65 -1.78
C TYR A 147 -8.20 -9.09 -2.30
N HIS A 148 -8.02 -10.08 -1.41
CA HIS A 148 -8.05 -11.50 -1.80
C HIS A 148 -9.44 -11.94 -2.25
N ALA A 149 -10.48 -11.52 -1.54
CA ALA A 149 -11.86 -11.86 -1.91
C ALA A 149 -12.23 -11.33 -3.30
N ILE A 150 -11.80 -10.12 -3.66
CA ILE A 150 -12.07 -9.52 -4.96
C ILE A 150 -11.19 -10.16 -6.04
N ARG A 151 -9.91 -10.41 -5.77
CA ARG A 151 -9.04 -11.12 -6.74
C ARG A 151 -9.53 -12.51 -7.07
N GLN A 152 -10.09 -13.25 -6.11
CA GLN A 152 -10.70 -14.55 -6.37
C GLN A 152 -11.89 -14.44 -7.32
N MET A 153 -12.64 -13.33 -7.32
CA MET A 153 -13.77 -13.14 -8.23
C MET A 153 -13.36 -13.05 -9.71
N LEU A 154 -12.12 -12.65 -10.01
CA LEU A 154 -11.58 -12.64 -11.38
C LEU A 154 -11.58 -14.05 -12.03
N LEU A 155 -11.58 -15.12 -11.22
CA LEU A 155 -11.67 -16.50 -11.71
C LEU A 155 -13.09 -16.88 -12.16
N TYR A 156 -14.10 -16.08 -11.85
CA TYR A 156 -15.51 -16.41 -12.09
C TYR A 156 -16.21 -15.49 -13.09
N THR A 157 -15.47 -14.59 -13.74
CA THR A 157 -16.02 -13.68 -14.76
C THR A 157 -15.02 -13.47 -15.90
N ASP A 158 -15.56 -13.25 -17.10
CA ASP A 158 -14.85 -12.74 -18.29
C ASP A 158 -15.46 -11.39 -18.75
N ASP A 159 -16.41 -10.86 -17.99
CA ASP A 159 -17.01 -9.55 -18.26
C ASP A 159 -15.95 -8.45 -18.11
N PRO A 160 -15.69 -7.66 -19.17
CA PRO A 160 -14.57 -6.73 -19.20
C PRO A 160 -14.73 -5.60 -18.16
N GLU A 161 -15.95 -5.15 -17.92
CA GLU A 161 -16.24 -4.08 -16.96
C GLU A 161 -15.97 -4.57 -15.53
N LEU A 162 -16.47 -5.74 -15.16
CA LEU A 162 -16.18 -6.34 -13.85
C LEU A 162 -14.70 -6.62 -13.66
N VAL A 163 -14.01 -7.13 -14.69
CA VAL A 163 -12.56 -7.38 -14.64
C VAL A 163 -11.81 -6.07 -14.38
N GLU A 164 -12.15 -4.99 -15.08
CA GLU A 164 -11.55 -3.68 -14.89
C GLU A 164 -11.78 -3.16 -13.47
N HIS A 165 -13.02 -3.16 -12.99
CA HIS A 165 -13.38 -2.69 -11.65
C HIS A 165 -12.66 -3.47 -10.55
N PHE A 166 -12.58 -4.79 -10.66
CA PHE A 166 -11.91 -5.64 -9.68
C PHE A 166 -10.40 -5.38 -9.69
N THR A 167 -9.81 -5.27 -10.87
CA THR A 167 -8.37 -5.02 -11.05
C THR A 167 -7.99 -3.65 -10.49
N VAL A 168 -8.63 -2.58 -10.97
CA VAL A 168 -8.33 -1.21 -10.53
C VAL A 168 -8.50 -1.05 -9.02
N PHE A 169 -9.56 -1.63 -8.44
CA PHE A 169 -9.76 -1.54 -7.00
C PHE A 169 -8.73 -2.35 -6.21
N THR A 170 -8.42 -3.57 -6.61
CA THR A 170 -7.44 -4.40 -5.88
C THR A 170 -6.02 -3.86 -6.00
N ASP A 171 -5.64 -3.31 -7.15
CA ASP A 171 -4.38 -2.62 -7.35
C ASP A 171 -4.27 -1.39 -6.44
N MET A 172 -5.34 -0.59 -6.33
CA MET A 172 -5.39 0.56 -5.41
C MET A 172 -5.23 0.12 -3.96
N LEU A 173 -5.91 -0.94 -3.51
CA LEU A 173 -5.77 -1.45 -2.14
C LEU A 173 -4.34 -1.92 -1.83
N PHE A 174 -3.74 -2.68 -2.75
CA PHE A 174 -2.39 -3.22 -2.58
C PHE A 174 -1.32 -2.13 -2.54
N THR A 175 -1.38 -1.21 -3.49
CA THR A 175 -0.43 -0.08 -3.56
C THR A 175 -0.65 0.91 -2.41
N PHE A 176 -1.88 1.15 -1.98
CA PHE A 176 -2.17 1.91 -0.75
C PHE A 176 -1.49 1.26 0.46
N TYR A 177 -1.66 -0.05 0.64
CA TYR A 177 -1.04 -0.77 1.74
C TYR A 177 0.48 -0.60 1.70
N ARG A 178 1.13 -0.83 0.55
CA ARG A 178 2.58 -0.63 0.38
C ARG A 178 3.03 0.79 0.69
N ALA A 179 2.29 1.79 0.21
CA ALA A 179 2.57 3.20 0.51
C ALA A 179 2.39 3.55 1.98
N SER A 180 1.44 2.90 2.68
CA SER A 180 1.19 3.08 4.11
C SER A 180 2.27 2.44 4.99
N GLU A 181 2.97 1.43 4.48
CA GLU A 181 4.09 0.75 5.14
C GLU A 181 5.42 1.52 5.03
N CYS A 182 5.51 2.58 4.21
CA CYS A 182 6.69 3.45 4.17
C CYS A 182 6.89 4.09 5.54
N LEU A 183 8.05 3.85 6.16
CA LEU A 183 8.31 4.20 7.55
C LEU A 183 8.93 5.59 7.69
N ASN A 184 9.40 6.20 6.60
CA ASN A 184 9.99 7.54 6.59
C ASN A 184 11.00 7.70 7.75
N VAL A 185 11.98 6.80 7.84
CA VAL A 185 12.98 6.87 8.91
C VAL A 185 13.86 8.10 8.68
N ILE A 186 13.53 9.18 9.39
CA ILE A 186 14.22 10.46 9.31
C ILE A 186 15.33 10.47 10.37
N ASP A 187 16.57 10.63 9.93
CA ASP A 187 17.62 11.31 10.68
C ASP A 187 17.98 12.62 9.93
N SER A 188 18.86 13.46 10.47
CA SER A 188 19.41 14.55 9.65
C SER A 188 20.09 13.96 8.42
N TYR A 189 20.03 14.65 7.28
CA TYR A 189 20.90 14.42 6.14
C TYR A 189 21.82 15.63 6.00
N SER A 190 23.12 15.39 6.01
CA SER A 190 24.18 16.38 5.83
C SER A 190 24.57 16.51 4.36
N GLU A 191 24.38 15.46 3.57
CA GLU A 191 24.65 15.44 2.14
C GLU A 191 23.54 16.12 1.34
N GLN A 192 23.91 17.10 0.50
CA GLN A 192 22.95 17.89 -0.26
C GLN A 192 22.07 17.05 -1.19
N TYR A 193 22.62 16.01 -1.82
CA TYR A 193 21.90 15.14 -2.75
C TYR A 193 20.71 14.43 -2.07
N GLU A 194 20.92 13.82 -0.90
CA GLU A 194 19.84 13.18 -0.12
C GLU A 194 18.85 14.20 0.45
N VAL A 195 19.34 15.38 0.86
CA VAL A 195 18.46 16.47 1.35
C VAL A 195 17.49 16.93 0.27
N GLU A 196 17.97 17.12 -0.96
CA GLU A 196 17.13 17.56 -2.08
C GLU A 196 16.14 16.47 -2.51
N ALA A 197 16.60 15.21 -2.60
CA ALA A 197 15.72 14.07 -2.88
C ALA A 197 14.58 13.97 -1.86
N PHE A 198 14.90 14.07 -0.56
CA PHE A 198 13.93 14.02 0.52
C PHE A 198 12.94 15.18 0.48
N ARG A 199 13.41 16.42 0.22
CA ARG A 199 12.53 17.59 0.14
C ARG A 199 11.45 17.42 -0.92
N LEU A 200 11.83 17.00 -2.11
CA LEU A 200 10.89 16.75 -3.20
C LEU A 200 9.99 15.54 -2.90
N TYR A 201 10.53 14.46 -2.35
CA TYR A 201 9.73 13.32 -1.90
C TYR A 201 8.63 13.78 -0.92
N ARG A 202 8.99 14.58 0.09
CA ARG A 202 8.02 15.12 1.06
C ARG A 202 6.98 16.02 0.43
N GLU A 203 7.38 16.85 -0.53
CA GLU A 203 6.44 17.72 -1.25
C GLU A 203 5.41 16.87 -2.01
N GLY A 204 5.86 15.84 -2.72
CA GLY A 204 4.97 14.89 -3.40
C GLY A 204 4.06 14.12 -2.43
N ASP A 205 4.60 13.67 -1.29
CA ASP A 205 3.84 12.93 -0.28
C ASP A 205 2.76 13.80 0.39
N GLU A 206 3.01 15.10 0.54
CA GLU A 206 2.00 16.05 1.04
C GLU A 206 0.84 16.22 0.06
N TYR A 207 1.11 16.37 -1.25
CA TYR A 207 0.06 16.40 -2.26
C TYR A 207 -0.74 15.09 -2.32
N LEU A 208 -0.04 13.96 -2.28
CA LEU A 208 -0.67 12.64 -2.20
C LEU A 208 -1.52 12.51 -0.94
N HIS A 209 -1.04 13.00 0.20
CA HIS A 209 -1.76 12.98 1.46
C HIS A 209 -3.05 13.80 1.41
N GLN A 210 -3.01 15.01 0.88
CA GLN A 210 -4.21 15.84 0.75
C GLN A 210 -5.23 15.19 -0.18
N SER A 211 -4.78 14.58 -1.29
CA SER A 211 -5.69 13.94 -2.25
C SER A 211 -6.39 12.71 -1.70
N HIS A 212 -5.64 11.74 -1.12
CA HIS A 212 -6.26 10.50 -0.64
C HIS A 212 -7.14 10.71 0.60
N LYS A 213 -6.85 11.74 1.40
CA LYS A 213 -7.64 12.10 2.58
C LYS A 213 -8.96 12.72 2.14
N GLU A 214 -8.93 13.57 1.11
CA GLU A 214 -10.14 14.08 0.48
C GLU A 214 -11.03 12.94 -0.04
N ILE A 215 -10.43 11.95 -0.72
CA ILE A 215 -11.15 10.80 -1.30
C ILE A 215 -11.74 9.89 -0.20
N PHE A 216 -10.96 9.52 0.81
CA PHE A 216 -11.37 8.46 1.74
C PHE A 216 -11.96 8.98 3.06
N TYR A 217 -11.83 10.27 3.37
CA TYR A 217 -12.25 10.82 4.66
C TYR A 217 -13.03 12.12 4.53
N ASP A 218 -12.43 13.20 4.03
CA ASP A 218 -13.03 14.54 4.14
C ASP A 218 -14.35 14.65 3.39
N ARG A 219 -14.49 14.04 2.20
CA ARG A 219 -15.75 14.06 1.46
C ARG A 219 -16.91 13.41 2.22
N HIS A 220 -16.66 12.38 3.03
CA HIS A 220 -17.69 11.65 3.76
C HIS A 220 -18.17 12.46 4.96
N ASN A 221 -17.24 13.14 5.64
CA ASN A 221 -17.57 14.06 6.73
C ASN A 221 -18.26 15.32 6.24
N ARG A 222 -17.89 15.78 5.05
CA ARG A 222 -18.40 17.02 4.46
C ARG A 222 -19.69 16.83 3.65
N GLY A 223 -19.97 15.62 3.18
CA GLY A 223 -21.16 15.29 2.38
C GLY A 223 -21.06 15.59 0.88
N TYR A 224 -19.92 16.05 0.37
CA TYR A 224 -19.67 16.25 -1.06
C TYR A 224 -18.18 16.05 -1.41
N PHE A 225 -17.91 15.62 -2.64
CA PHE A 225 -16.55 15.33 -3.10
C PHE A 225 -15.95 16.51 -3.89
N LYS A 226 -14.76 16.97 -3.51
CA LYS A 226 -13.98 17.96 -4.28
C LYS A 226 -13.12 17.23 -5.33
N SER A 227 -13.78 16.58 -6.28
CA SER A 227 -13.13 15.70 -7.28
C SER A 227 -12.01 16.39 -8.06
N SER A 228 -12.26 17.57 -8.63
CA SER A 228 -11.25 18.31 -9.40
C SER A 228 -10.02 18.69 -8.57
N MET A 229 -10.23 19.06 -7.30
CA MET A 229 -9.12 19.36 -6.38
C MET A 229 -8.31 18.10 -6.08
N ALA A 230 -8.98 17.00 -5.70
CA ALA A 230 -8.31 15.73 -5.41
C ALA A 230 -7.50 15.22 -6.60
N TYR A 231 -8.08 15.27 -7.81
CA TYR A 231 -7.40 14.85 -9.04
C TYR A 231 -6.20 15.73 -9.37
N SER A 232 -6.32 17.06 -9.25
CA SER A 232 -5.20 17.98 -9.46
C SER A 232 -4.03 17.69 -8.50
N LEU A 233 -4.32 17.43 -7.22
CA LEU A 233 -3.32 17.05 -6.22
C LEU A 233 -2.62 15.72 -6.56
N ILE A 234 -3.35 14.72 -7.08
CA ILE A 234 -2.77 13.46 -7.57
C ILE A 234 -1.77 13.74 -8.70
N LEU A 235 -2.13 14.58 -9.67
CA LEU A 235 -1.25 14.92 -10.80
C LEU A 235 0.02 15.66 -10.35
N GLN A 236 -0.08 16.53 -9.33
CA GLN A 236 1.11 17.19 -8.75
C GLN A 236 2.02 16.18 -8.07
N ALA A 237 1.47 15.28 -7.24
CA ALA A 237 2.24 14.22 -6.59
C ALA A 237 2.96 13.33 -7.61
N GLU A 238 2.25 12.87 -8.66
CA GLU A 238 2.80 12.04 -9.72
C GLU A 238 3.98 12.70 -10.41
N LYS A 239 3.82 13.97 -10.82
CA LYS A 239 4.87 14.75 -11.48
C LYS A 239 6.11 14.89 -10.60
N ILE A 240 5.93 15.14 -9.30
CA ILE A 240 7.03 15.32 -8.36
C ILE A 240 7.76 13.99 -8.13
N PHE A 241 7.05 12.89 -7.88
CA PHE A 241 7.69 11.60 -7.68
C PHE A 241 8.45 11.12 -8.93
N GLN A 242 7.88 11.32 -10.13
CA GLN A 242 8.59 11.05 -11.39
C GLN A 242 9.88 11.89 -11.52
N ALA A 243 9.84 13.16 -11.09
CA ALA A 243 11.02 14.01 -11.07
C ALA A 243 12.07 13.52 -10.07
N VAL A 244 11.66 13.06 -8.88
CA VAL A 244 12.58 12.51 -7.87
C VAL A 244 13.30 11.27 -8.41
N ILE A 245 12.58 10.31 -8.98
CA ILE A 245 13.19 9.09 -9.56
C ILE A 245 14.17 9.43 -10.70
N LYS A 246 13.84 10.43 -11.51
CA LYS A 246 14.67 10.84 -12.65
C LYS A 246 15.93 11.59 -12.22
N ILE A 247 15.82 12.48 -11.25
CA ILE A 247 16.92 13.38 -10.84
C ILE A 247 17.81 12.70 -9.78
N PHE A 248 17.23 11.89 -8.90
CA PHE A 248 17.89 11.27 -7.77
C PHE A 248 17.80 9.72 -7.77
N PRO A 249 18.17 9.04 -8.88
CA PRO A 249 17.99 7.59 -8.99
C PRO A 249 18.77 6.80 -7.92
N ASP A 250 19.93 7.30 -7.51
CA ASP A 250 20.81 6.64 -6.54
C ASP A 250 20.53 7.03 -5.08
N SER A 251 19.55 7.90 -4.82
CA SER A 251 19.21 8.29 -3.45
C SER A 251 18.57 7.13 -2.68
N SER A 252 18.83 7.08 -1.38
CA SER A 252 18.13 6.17 -0.46
C SER A 252 16.59 6.32 -0.47
N TRP A 253 16.09 7.51 -0.86
CA TRP A 253 14.66 7.82 -1.00
C TRP A 253 14.03 7.34 -2.31
N SER A 254 14.82 6.86 -3.27
CA SER A 254 14.31 6.36 -4.56
C SER A 254 13.30 5.22 -4.38
N VAL A 255 13.55 4.31 -3.43
CA VAL A 255 12.69 3.14 -3.16
C VAL A 255 11.32 3.56 -2.65
N GLU A 256 11.26 4.42 -1.63
CA GLU A 256 9.97 4.89 -1.10
C GLU A 256 9.24 5.79 -2.11
N THR A 257 9.97 6.66 -2.81
CA THR A 257 9.43 7.46 -3.93
C THR A 257 8.74 6.57 -4.97
N GLN A 258 9.37 5.47 -5.38
CA GLN A 258 8.80 4.55 -6.37
C GLN A 258 7.51 3.90 -5.87
N ILE A 259 7.47 3.50 -4.59
CA ILE A 259 6.25 2.96 -3.97
C ILE A 259 5.13 3.99 -3.96
N LYS A 260 5.44 5.24 -3.61
CA LYS A 260 4.46 6.34 -3.60
C LYS A 260 3.98 6.68 -5.01
N LEU A 261 4.85 6.64 -6.01
CA LEU A 261 4.49 6.83 -7.42
C LEU A 261 3.50 5.75 -7.88
N GLU A 262 3.79 4.47 -7.62
CA GLU A 262 2.91 3.34 -7.97
C GLU A 262 1.51 3.49 -7.34
N TYR A 263 1.45 3.92 -6.07
CA TYR A 263 0.17 4.22 -5.43
C TYR A 263 -0.53 5.46 -6.00
N THR A 264 0.23 6.50 -6.37
CA THR A 264 -0.34 7.71 -6.99
C THR A 264 -0.99 7.36 -8.33
N GLU A 265 -0.34 6.54 -9.15
CA GLU A 265 -0.86 6.08 -10.43
C GLU A 265 -2.10 5.19 -10.27
N SER A 266 -2.10 4.27 -9.30
CA SER A 266 -3.27 3.43 -9.04
C SER A 266 -4.45 4.22 -8.46
N LEU A 267 -4.18 5.21 -7.60
CA LEU A 267 -5.18 6.12 -7.05
C LEU A 267 -5.79 6.99 -8.15
N LYS A 268 -4.98 7.46 -9.10
CA LYS A 268 -5.44 8.17 -10.29
C LYS A 268 -6.45 7.34 -11.07
N ARG A 269 -6.10 6.09 -11.43
CA ARG A 269 -6.99 5.17 -12.16
C ARG A 269 -8.26 4.86 -11.36
N TYR A 270 -8.15 4.72 -10.05
CA TYR A 270 -9.31 4.55 -9.17
C TYR A 270 -10.24 5.77 -9.21
N VAL A 271 -9.69 7.00 -9.19
CA VAL A 271 -10.51 8.21 -9.31
C VAL A 271 -11.20 8.28 -10.67
N GLU A 272 -10.45 8.00 -11.75
CA GLU A 272 -10.95 8.00 -13.12
C GLU A 272 -12.06 6.97 -13.35
N LEU A 273 -11.95 5.76 -12.78
CA LEU A 273 -12.97 4.72 -12.97
C LEU A 273 -14.21 4.94 -12.12
N PHE A 274 -14.06 5.35 -10.86
CA PHE A 274 -15.16 5.34 -9.88
C PHE A 274 -15.84 6.70 -9.65
N PHE A 275 -15.35 7.79 -10.26
CA PHE A 275 -15.85 9.15 -10.00
C PHE A 275 -16.01 10.02 -11.25
N THR A 276 -15.98 9.44 -12.45
CA THR A 276 -16.09 10.18 -13.72
C THR A 276 -17.49 10.68 -14.08
N ASP A 277 -18.51 10.42 -13.25
CA ASP A 277 -19.89 10.86 -13.49
C ASP A 277 -20.23 12.31 -13.06
N ASP A 278 -19.28 13.07 -12.47
CA ASP A 278 -19.54 14.45 -11.98
C ASP A 278 -18.91 15.56 -12.84
N SER A 279 -18.29 15.23 -13.97
CA SER A 279 -17.70 16.22 -14.90
C SER A 279 -18.56 16.53 -16.14
N GLY A 280 -19.85 16.15 -16.13
CA GLY A 280 -20.72 16.39 -17.28
C GLY A 280 -22.20 16.04 -17.07
N LYS A 281 -22.87 16.74 -16.16
CA LYS A 281 -24.32 17.02 -16.23
C LYS A 281 -24.59 18.46 -15.83
#